data_AF-A0A6A3KX69-F1
#
_entry.id   AF-A0A6A3KX69-F1
#
_cell.length_a   1.000
_cell.length_b   1.000
_cell.length_c   1.000
_cell.angle_alpha   90.00
_cell.angle_beta   90.00
_cell.angle_gamma   90.00
#
_symmetry.space_group_name_H-M   'P 1'
#
loop_
_entity.id
_entity.type
_entity.pdbx_description
1 polymer ?
#
loop_
_entity_poly.entity_id
_entity_poly.type
_entity_poly.pdbx_seq_one_letter_code
_entity_poly.pdbx_strand_id
1 'polypeptide(L)'
;MTEKTDPDQALVGAMTANLGGAGFSQKIAEAMKNPNTKELAMKMEAVQISRWLKGDWSPVQIMDTQKLSKASAGLFDSPQFATWSTFLTEYNKKHPKGEITVPEAFTQSYGEEGLLKLLGSIDDGPGATKFKDEVVKGWLANPDHPANMFKRLKLNEAGDDLLSNPMLSIWTP
;
A
#
# COMPACT_ATOMS: atom_id res chain seq x y z
N MET A 1 -6.42 -4.90 -37.92
CA MET A 1 -5.80 -3.58 -37.69
C MET A 1 -4.85 -3.73 -36.53
N THR A 2 -3.54 -3.63 -36.77
CA THR A 2 -2.53 -3.63 -35.70
C THR A 2 -2.58 -2.27 -35.01
N GLU A 3 -3.00 -2.21 -33.74
CA GLU A 3 -2.82 -1.01 -32.93
C GLU A 3 -1.33 -0.66 -32.96
N LYS A 4 -1.00 0.54 -33.46
CA LYS A 4 0.33 1.10 -33.26
C LYS A 4 0.52 1.27 -31.76
N THR A 5 1.47 0.55 -31.18
CA THR A 5 1.85 0.73 -29.78
C THR A 5 2.28 2.17 -29.57
N ASP A 6 1.56 2.88 -28.69
CA ASP A 6 1.93 4.21 -28.21
C ASP A 6 3.39 4.17 -27.68
N PRO A 7 4.30 5.05 -28.17
CA PRO A 7 5.70 5.06 -27.75
C PRO A 7 5.90 5.10 -26.23
N ASP A 8 5.03 5.82 -25.50
CA ASP A 8 5.13 5.89 -24.04
C ASP A 8 4.78 4.53 -23.40
N GLN A 9 3.78 3.83 -23.95
CA GLN A 9 3.42 2.48 -23.52
C GLN A 9 4.54 1.49 -23.81
N ALA A 10 5.17 1.58 -24.98
CA ALA A 10 6.30 0.71 -25.31
C ALA A 10 7.47 0.94 -24.34
N LEU A 11 7.79 2.20 -24.03
CA LEU A 11 8.86 2.56 -23.11
C LEU A 11 8.60 2.06 -21.68
N VAL A 12 7.42 2.32 -21.12
CA VAL A 12 7.04 1.83 -19.79
C VAL A 12 7.05 0.30 -19.74
N GLY A 13 6.58 -0.36 -20.79
CA GLY A 13 6.63 -1.82 -20.92
C GLY A 13 8.06 -2.36 -20.91
N ALA A 14 8.97 -1.74 -21.66
CA ALA A 14 10.38 -2.12 -21.69
C ALA A 14 11.07 -1.87 -20.34
N MET A 15 10.82 -0.73 -19.70
CA MET A 15 11.42 -0.42 -18.40
C MET A 15 10.93 -1.38 -17.31
N THR A 16 9.64 -1.69 -17.26
CA THR A 16 9.10 -2.66 -16.30
C THR A 16 9.59 -4.09 -16.55
N ALA A 17 9.76 -4.50 -17.80
CA ALA A 17 10.32 -5.81 -18.12
C ALA A 17 11.77 -5.96 -17.63
N ASN A 18 12.57 -4.89 -17.70
CA ASN A 18 13.98 -4.92 -17.30
C ASN A 18 14.23 -4.62 -15.82
N LEU A 19 13.39 -3.79 -15.20
CA LEU A 19 13.57 -3.33 -13.80
C LEU A 19 12.63 -4.04 -12.81
N GLY A 20 11.58 -4.71 -13.31
CA GLY A 20 10.42 -5.10 -12.51
C GLY A 20 9.53 -3.91 -12.13
N GLY A 21 8.31 -4.19 -11.65
CA GLY A 21 7.36 -3.16 -11.23
C GLY A 21 7.89 -2.26 -10.10
N ALA A 22 8.38 -2.86 -9.02
CA ALA A 22 8.96 -2.12 -7.91
C ALA A 22 10.22 -1.31 -8.30
N GLY A 23 11.08 -1.85 -9.17
CA GLY A 23 12.28 -1.17 -9.64
C GLY A 23 11.98 -0.01 -10.58
N PHE A 24 10.95 -0.15 -11.41
CA PHE A 24 10.43 0.96 -12.22
C PHE A 24 9.95 2.11 -11.33
N SER A 25 9.06 1.86 -10.37
CA SER A 25 8.55 2.91 -9.47
C SER A 25 9.67 3.61 -8.71
N GLN A 26 10.69 2.86 -8.28
CA GLN A 26 11.89 3.44 -7.67
C GLN A 26 12.61 4.41 -8.61
N LYS A 27 12.87 4.01 -9.86
CA LYS A 27 13.56 4.86 -10.84
C LYS A 27 12.75 6.09 -11.23
N ILE A 28 11.43 5.96 -11.32
CA ILE A 28 10.55 7.09 -11.55
C ILE A 28 10.63 8.08 -10.38
N ALA A 29 10.56 7.61 -9.14
CA ALA A 29 10.66 8.50 -7.99
C ALA A 29 12.03 9.17 -7.85
N GLU A 30 13.12 8.48 -8.20
CA GLU A 30 14.46 9.10 -8.32
C GLU A 30 14.47 10.20 -9.38
N ALA A 31 13.89 9.95 -10.56
CA ALA A 31 13.81 10.93 -11.65
C ALA A 31 12.90 12.12 -11.32
N MET A 32 11.87 11.95 -10.48
CA MET A 32 11.03 13.06 -10.03
C MET A 32 11.76 14.08 -9.16
N LYS A 33 12.88 13.71 -8.53
CA LYS A 33 13.69 14.62 -7.70
C LYS A 33 14.47 15.64 -8.52
N ASN A 34 14.72 15.36 -9.80
CA ASN A 34 15.43 16.27 -10.70
C ASN A 34 14.41 17.06 -11.54
N PRO A 35 14.40 18.41 -11.47
CA PRO A 35 13.46 19.24 -12.23
C PRO A 35 13.45 18.97 -13.73
N ASN A 36 14.60 18.61 -14.32
CA ASN A 36 14.73 18.37 -15.76
C ASN A 36 14.10 17.05 -16.21
N THR A 37 13.91 16.08 -15.30
CA THR A 37 13.30 14.78 -15.60
C THR A 37 11.93 14.59 -14.96
N LYS A 38 11.49 15.54 -14.14
CA LYS A 38 10.27 15.43 -13.34
C LYS A 38 9.01 15.26 -14.20
N GLU A 39 8.84 16.09 -15.21
CA GLU A 39 7.65 16.03 -16.08
C GLU A 39 7.55 14.69 -16.81
N LEU A 40 8.68 14.21 -17.35
CA LEU A 40 8.74 12.90 -17.99
C LEU A 40 8.46 11.77 -17.00
N ALA A 41 9.02 11.83 -15.79
CA ALA A 41 8.80 10.82 -14.75
C ALA A 41 7.31 10.75 -14.33
N MET A 42 6.66 11.90 -14.15
CA MET A 42 5.22 11.98 -13.85
C MET A 42 4.38 11.37 -14.99
N LYS A 43 4.74 11.66 -16.24
CA LYS A 43 4.08 11.05 -17.41
C LYS A 43 4.22 9.52 -17.40
N MET A 44 5.42 9.01 -17.11
CA MET A 44 5.68 7.57 -17.07
C MET A 44 4.94 6.86 -15.93
N GLU A 45 4.82 7.48 -14.75
CA GLU A 45 3.98 6.97 -13.66
C GLU A 45 2.50 6.88 -14.08
N ALA A 46 1.97 7.96 -14.66
CA ALA A 46 0.58 8.01 -15.12
C ALA A 46 0.30 6.95 -16.20
N VAL A 47 1.24 6.73 -17.13
CA VAL A 47 1.15 5.67 -18.14
C VAL A 47 1.14 4.29 -17.47
N GLN A 48 1.99 4.05 -16.47
CA GLN A 48 2.02 2.80 -15.73
C GLN A 48 0.70 2.52 -15.00
N ILE A 49 0.15 3.51 -14.30
CA ILE A 49 -1.14 3.41 -13.60
C ILE A 49 -2.26 3.13 -14.61
N SER A 50 -2.27 3.84 -15.75
CA SER A 50 -3.24 3.62 -16.82
C SER A 50 -3.19 2.19 -17.37
N ARG A 51 -1.99 1.59 -17.50
CA ARG A 51 -1.84 0.18 -17.91
C ARG A 51 -2.49 -0.77 -16.91
N TRP A 52 -2.19 -0.61 -15.63
CA TRP A 52 -2.79 -1.45 -14.58
C TRP A 52 -4.31 -1.34 -14.57
N LEU A 53 -4.84 -0.12 -14.68
CA LEU A 53 -6.28 0.15 -14.72
C LEU A 53 -6.98 -0.30 -16.02
N LYS A 54 -6.25 -0.48 -17.12
CA LYS A 54 -6.80 -1.02 -18.39
C LYS A 54 -6.74 -2.55 -18.44
N GLY A 55 -5.78 -3.13 -17.73
CA GLY A 55 -5.64 -4.58 -17.60
C GLY A 55 -6.43 -5.17 -16.44
N ASP A 56 -7.33 -4.40 -15.80
CA ASP A 56 -8.16 -4.79 -14.66
C ASP A 56 -7.37 -5.48 -13.52
N TRP A 57 -6.16 -4.97 -13.23
CA TRP A 57 -5.36 -5.46 -12.13
C TRP A 57 -5.99 -5.04 -10.80
N SER A 58 -6.04 -5.96 -9.82
CA SER A 58 -6.52 -5.64 -8.49
C SER A 58 -5.46 -4.91 -7.65
N PRO A 59 -5.86 -4.14 -6.62
CA PRO A 59 -4.90 -3.54 -5.67
C PRO A 59 -3.92 -4.56 -5.07
N VAL A 60 -4.38 -5.76 -4.73
CA VAL A 60 -3.53 -6.82 -4.16
C VAL A 60 -2.51 -7.33 -5.18
N GLN A 61 -2.90 -7.52 -6.45
CA GLN A 61 -1.95 -7.91 -7.49
C GLN A 61 -0.88 -6.84 -7.68
N ILE A 62 -1.25 -5.55 -7.66
CA ILE A 62 -0.27 -4.47 -7.76
C ILE A 62 0.64 -4.41 -6.53
N MET A 63 0.13 -4.66 -5.32
CA MET A 63 0.98 -4.78 -4.11
C MET A 63 2.11 -5.78 -4.32
N ASP A 64 1.81 -6.96 -4.89
CA ASP A 64 2.82 -7.97 -5.16
C ASP A 64 3.87 -7.49 -6.17
N THR A 65 3.45 -6.83 -7.26
CA THR A 65 4.40 -6.26 -8.25
C THR A 65 5.31 -5.18 -7.65
N GLN A 66 4.77 -4.43 -6.68
CA GLN A 66 5.45 -3.37 -5.95
C GLN A 66 6.22 -3.90 -4.73
N LYS A 67 6.19 -5.22 -4.49
CA LYS A 67 6.81 -5.92 -3.35
C LYS A 67 6.32 -5.42 -1.99
N LEU A 68 5.09 -4.92 -1.93
CA LEU A 68 4.46 -4.40 -0.71
C LEU A 68 3.83 -5.49 0.17
N SER A 69 3.73 -6.72 -0.33
CA SER A 69 3.27 -7.91 0.41
C SER A 69 4.36 -8.51 1.31
N LYS A 70 5.55 -7.91 1.35
CA LYS A 70 6.62 -8.27 2.28
C LYS A 70 6.92 -7.08 3.19
N ALA A 71 6.82 -7.30 4.50
CA ALA A 71 7.15 -6.29 5.48
C ALA A 71 8.63 -5.86 5.33
N SER A 72 8.87 -4.56 5.29
CA SER A 72 10.21 -3.97 5.25
C SER A 72 10.22 -2.64 5.99
N ALA A 73 11.38 -2.26 6.54
CA ALA A 73 11.55 -0.92 7.11
C ALA A 73 11.19 0.17 6.08
N GLY A 74 10.46 1.19 6.54
CA GLY A 74 10.03 2.32 5.69
C GLY A 74 9.04 1.96 4.58
N LEU A 75 8.34 0.82 4.67
CA LEU A 75 7.35 0.38 3.67
C LEU A 75 6.37 1.49 3.30
N PHE A 76 5.78 2.14 4.31
CA PHE A 76 4.76 3.17 4.14
C PHE A 76 5.31 4.55 3.71
N ASP A 77 6.63 4.72 3.72
CA ASP A 77 7.33 5.90 3.21
C ASP A 77 8.02 5.61 1.85
N SER A 78 7.83 4.40 1.31
CA SER A 78 8.48 3.96 0.09
C SER A 78 7.83 4.55 -1.17
N PRO A 79 8.61 4.81 -2.24
CA PRO A 79 8.07 5.17 -3.55
C PRO A 79 7.03 4.17 -4.08
N GLN A 80 7.24 2.88 -3.79
CA GLN A 80 6.35 1.80 -4.21
C GLN A 80 4.97 1.94 -3.57
N PHE A 81 4.92 2.26 -2.26
CA PHE A 81 3.67 2.50 -1.56
C PHE A 81 2.97 3.77 -2.05
N ALA A 82 3.72 4.82 -2.37
CA ALA A 82 3.17 6.04 -2.95
C ALA A 82 2.52 5.78 -4.32
N THR A 83 3.22 5.12 -5.24
CA THR A 83 2.68 4.75 -6.56
C THR A 83 1.47 3.81 -6.44
N TRP A 84 1.52 2.83 -5.53
CA TRP A 84 0.39 1.93 -5.26
C TRP A 84 -0.82 2.67 -4.68
N SER A 85 -0.61 3.64 -3.77
CA SER A 85 -1.68 4.43 -3.17
C SER A 85 -2.37 5.33 -4.20
N THR A 86 -1.61 5.90 -5.13
CA THR A 86 -2.15 6.64 -6.27
C THR A 86 -2.97 5.71 -7.16
N PHE A 87 -2.46 4.52 -7.46
CA PHE A 87 -3.23 3.51 -8.20
C PHE A 87 -4.53 3.12 -7.48
N LEU A 88 -4.50 2.86 -6.17
CA LEU A 88 -5.68 2.51 -5.38
C LEU A 88 -6.74 3.61 -5.43
N THR A 89 -6.32 4.87 -5.35
CA THR A 89 -7.21 6.03 -5.47
C THR A 89 -7.92 6.04 -6.83
N GLU A 90 -7.18 5.85 -7.92
CA GLU A 90 -7.76 5.82 -9.27
C GLU A 90 -8.60 4.55 -9.53
N TYR A 91 -8.23 3.42 -8.91
CA TYR A 91 -9.00 2.19 -8.93
C TYR A 91 -10.36 2.41 -8.26
N ASN A 92 -10.41 2.96 -7.05
CA ASN A 92 -11.65 3.21 -6.32
C ASN A 92 -12.60 4.15 -7.07
N LYS A 93 -12.07 5.18 -7.76
CA LYS A 93 -12.87 6.04 -8.65
C LYS A 93 -13.59 5.27 -9.76
N LYS A 94 -12.99 4.19 -10.28
CA LYS A 94 -13.63 3.29 -11.26
C LYS A 94 -14.55 2.25 -10.61
N HIS A 95 -14.38 1.98 -9.32
CA HIS A 95 -15.12 0.95 -8.57
C HIS A 95 -15.85 1.53 -7.35
N PRO A 96 -16.76 2.52 -7.50
CA PRO A 96 -17.34 3.28 -6.39
C PRO A 96 -18.24 2.45 -5.46
N LYS A 97 -18.70 1.27 -5.88
CA LYS A 97 -19.52 0.36 -5.07
C LYS A 97 -18.71 -0.68 -4.29
N GLY A 98 -17.42 -0.77 -4.54
CA GLY A 98 -16.52 -1.75 -3.94
C GLY A 98 -15.15 -1.13 -3.71
N GLU A 99 -15.15 0.10 -3.17
CA GLU A 99 -13.92 0.78 -2.80
C GLU A 99 -13.15 -0.06 -1.80
N ILE A 100 -11.83 -0.09 -1.98
CA ILE A 100 -10.92 -0.81 -1.11
C ILE A 100 -10.07 0.21 -0.37
N THR A 101 -10.09 0.16 0.95
CA THR A 101 -9.21 0.97 1.80
C THR A 101 -7.81 0.39 1.86
N VAL A 102 -6.83 1.20 2.28
CA VAL A 102 -5.45 0.71 2.47
C VAL A 102 -5.40 -0.44 3.47
N PRO A 103 -6.00 -0.36 4.68
CA PRO A 103 -6.07 -1.49 5.60
C PRO A 103 -6.70 -2.76 5.03
N GLU A 104 -7.78 -2.65 4.24
CA GLU A 104 -8.44 -3.81 3.62
C GLU A 104 -7.54 -4.50 2.61
N ALA A 105 -6.85 -3.74 1.74
CA ALA A 105 -5.92 -4.33 0.78
C ALA A 105 -4.76 -5.05 1.48
N PHE A 106 -4.22 -4.46 2.55
CA PHE A 106 -3.18 -5.10 3.36
C PHE A 106 -3.71 -6.33 4.11
N THR A 107 -4.95 -6.30 4.61
CA THR A 107 -5.61 -7.48 5.21
C THR A 107 -5.78 -8.59 4.18
N GLN A 108 -6.20 -8.27 2.95
CA GLN A 108 -6.34 -9.25 1.87
C GLN A 108 -5.00 -9.85 1.45
N SER A 109 -3.91 -9.07 1.52
CA SER A 109 -2.56 -9.52 1.12
C SER A 109 -1.85 -10.32 2.22
N TYR A 110 -1.88 -9.86 3.47
CA TYR A 110 -1.15 -10.45 4.59
C TYR A 110 -1.99 -11.45 5.40
N GLY A 111 -3.31 -11.44 5.22
CA GLY A 111 -4.24 -12.01 6.19
C GLY A 111 -4.30 -11.18 7.46
N GLU A 112 -5.30 -11.44 8.29
CA GLU A 112 -5.51 -10.69 9.53
C GLU A 112 -4.32 -10.84 10.51
N GLU A 113 -3.85 -12.06 10.75
CA GLU A 113 -2.68 -12.29 11.61
C GLU A 113 -1.41 -11.65 11.06
N GLY A 114 -1.23 -11.65 9.73
CA GLY A 114 -0.09 -11.02 9.08
C GLY A 114 -0.13 -9.49 9.21
N LEU A 115 -1.32 -8.89 9.11
CA LEU A 115 -1.52 -7.47 9.37
C LEU A 115 -1.14 -7.10 10.81
N LEU A 116 -1.56 -7.89 11.80
CA LEU A 116 -1.23 -7.62 13.21
C LEU A 116 0.27 -7.74 13.46
N LYS A 117 0.94 -8.74 12.86
CA LYS A 117 2.40 -8.86 12.90
C LYS A 117 3.08 -7.65 12.25
N LEU A 118 2.58 -7.19 11.10
CA LEU A 118 3.09 -6.00 10.43
C LEU A 118 2.99 -4.77 11.35
N LEU A 119 1.80 -4.50 11.90
CA LEU A 119 1.55 -3.37 12.81
C LEU A 119 2.45 -3.37 14.05
N GLY A 120 2.73 -4.55 14.60
CA GLY A 120 3.64 -4.71 15.74
C GLY A 120 5.13 -4.61 15.38
N SER A 121 5.48 -4.65 14.09
CA SER A 121 6.87 -4.65 13.60
C SER A 121 7.28 -3.37 12.88
N ILE A 122 6.33 -2.51 12.51
CA ILE A 122 6.63 -1.29 11.78
C ILE A 122 7.17 -0.22 12.74
N ASP A 123 8.38 0.25 12.42
CA ASP A 123 8.98 1.41 13.08
C ASP A 123 8.10 2.65 12.86
N ASP A 124 8.14 3.56 13.83
CA ASP A 124 7.39 4.81 13.73
C ASP A 124 7.99 5.72 12.65
N GLY A 125 7.10 6.30 11.85
CA GLY A 125 7.39 7.18 10.73
C GLY A 125 6.09 7.76 10.19
N PRO A 126 6.12 8.86 9.42
CA PRO A 126 4.90 9.56 9.01
C PRO A 126 3.90 8.64 8.29
N GLY A 127 4.36 7.80 7.36
CA GLY A 127 3.53 6.82 6.67
C GLY A 127 3.02 5.72 7.60
N ALA A 128 3.86 5.21 8.51
CA ALA A 128 3.49 4.16 9.46
C ALA A 128 2.43 4.64 10.46
N THR A 129 2.58 5.84 11.02
CA THR A 129 1.59 6.47 11.90
C THR A 129 0.25 6.64 11.20
N LYS A 130 0.26 7.16 9.96
CA LYS A 130 -0.97 7.30 9.17
C LYS A 130 -1.64 5.94 8.90
N PHE A 131 -0.86 4.91 8.59
CA PHE A 131 -1.39 3.56 8.39
C PHE A 131 -2.01 2.98 9.67
N LYS A 132 -1.32 3.11 10.82
CA LYS A 132 -1.86 2.70 12.13
C LYS A 132 -3.18 3.44 12.44
N ASP A 133 -3.24 4.74 12.19
CA ASP A 133 -4.47 5.53 12.36
C ASP A 133 -5.63 5.03 11.49
N GLU A 134 -5.38 4.74 10.21
CA GLU A 134 -6.40 4.22 9.29
C GLU A 134 -6.91 2.85 9.72
N VAL A 135 -6.00 1.97 10.18
CA VAL A 135 -6.37 0.67 10.75
C VAL A 135 -7.26 0.84 11.98
N VAL A 136 -6.86 1.67 12.95
CA VAL A 136 -7.63 1.90 14.18
C VAL A 136 -8.98 2.54 13.86
N LYS A 137 -9.04 3.51 12.95
CA LYS A 137 -10.31 4.11 12.49
C LYS A 137 -11.23 3.06 11.88
N GLY A 138 -10.71 2.16 11.04
CA GLY A 138 -11.46 1.05 10.49
C GLY A 138 -12.00 0.11 11.57
N TRP A 139 -11.21 -0.16 12.60
CA TRP A 139 -11.64 -0.94 13.76
C TRP A 139 -12.74 -0.22 14.56
N LEU A 140 -12.59 1.08 14.83
CA LEU A 140 -13.56 1.83 15.62
C LEU A 140 -14.89 2.05 14.87
N ALA A 141 -14.86 2.11 13.55
CA ALA A 141 -16.06 2.25 12.73
C ALA A 141 -16.94 0.99 12.71
N ASN A 142 -16.37 -0.17 13.04
CA ASN A 142 -17.11 -1.42 13.11
C ASN A 142 -17.54 -1.68 14.56
N PRO A 143 -18.84 -1.60 14.91
CA PRO A 143 -19.31 -1.64 16.30
C PRO A 143 -19.00 -2.93 17.05
N ASP A 144 -18.80 -4.05 16.36
CA ASP A 144 -18.43 -5.34 16.96
C ASP A 144 -16.91 -5.51 17.07
N HIS A 145 -16.12 -4.55 16.61
CA HIS A 145 -14.70 -4.73 16.37
C HIS A 145 -13.80 -4.26 17.52
N PRO A 146 -14.10 -3.19 18.31
CA PRO A 146 -13.19 -2.75 19.37
C PRO A 146 -12.87 -3.80 20.43
N ALA A 147 -13.90 -4.41 21.02
CA ALA A 147 -13.72 -5.48 22.01
C ALA A 147 -13.14 -6.76 21.40
N ASN A 148 -13.50 -7.08 20.15
CA ASN A 148 -12.95 -8.24 19.46
C ASN A 148 -11.48 -8.05 19.07
N MET A 149 -11.06 -6.83 18.73
CA MET A 149 -9.66 -6.51 18.47
C MET A 149 -8.82 -6.52 19.73
N PHE A 150 -9.37 -6.08 20.86
CA PHE A 150 -8.70 -6.23 22.15
C PHE A 150 -8.40 -7.71 22.43
N LYS A 151 -9.33 -8.61 22.09
CA LYS A 151 -9.11 -10.06 22.16
C LYS A 151 -8.14 -10.59 21.12
N ARG A 152 -8.22 -10.14 19.86
CA ARG A 152 -7.33 -10.59 18.76
C ARG A 152 -5.88 -10.19 18.98
N LEU A 153 -5.65 -9.04 19.61
CA LEU A 153 -4.33 -8.58 20.07
C LEU A 153 -3.88 -9.26 21.37
N LYS A 154 -4.69 -10.20 21.89
CA LYS A 154 -4.46 -10.94 23.15
C LYS A 154 -4.26 -10.03 24.36
N LEU A 155 -4.83 -8.82 24.33
CA LEU A 155 -4.73 -7.86 25.42
C LEU A 155 -5.59 -8.30 26.61
N ASN A 156 -6.67 -9.05 26.37
CA ASN A 156 -7.49 -9.66 27.42
C ASN A 156 -6.76 -10.75 28.22
N GLU A 157 -5.64 -11.28 27.70
CA GLU A 157 -4.84 -12.33 28.33
C GLU A 157 -3.58 -11.75 29.00
N ALA A 158 -3.33 -10.45 28.87
CA ALA A 158 -2.10 -9.80 29.35
C ALA A 158 -2.04 -9.62 30.87
N GLY A 159 -3.16 -9.73 31.59
CA GLY A 159 -3.20 -9.58 33.05
C GLY A 159 -2.58 -8.26 33.52
N ASP A 160 -1.68 -8.34 34.50
CA ASP A 160 -0.97 -7.18 35.06
C ASP A 160 0.00 -6.52 34.06
N ASP A 161 0.44 -7.26 33.02
CA ASP A 161 1.33 -6.76 31.97
C ASP A 161 0.57 -6.03 30.84
N LEU A 162 -0.74 -5.81 30.98
CA LEU A 162 -1.56 -5.17 29.94
C LEU A 162 -0.97 -3.83 29.48
N LEU A 163 -0.58 -2.96 30.42
CA LEU A 163 -0.10 -1.61 30.10
C LEU A 163 1.33 -1.59 29.56
N SER A 164 2.09 -2.67 29.71
CA SER A 164 3.43 -2.85 29.12
C SER A 164 3.39 -3.68 27.84
N ASN A 165 2.22 -4.22 27.45
CA ASN A 165 2.10 -5.04 26.26
C ASN A 165 2.36 -4.19 25.00
N PRO A 166 3.34 -4.54 24.16
CA PRO A 166 3.67 -3.77 22.98
C PRO A 166 2.50 -3.67 21.99
N MET A 167 1.56 -4.62 21.99
CA MET A 167 0.37 -4.55 21.13
C MET A 167 -0.64 -3.49 21.57
N LEU A 168 -0.56 -3.00 22.82
CA LEU A 168 -1.42 -1.91 23.28
C LEU A 168 -1.10 -0.60 22.53
N SER A 169 0.17 -0.39 22.16
CA SER A 169 0.61 0.79 21.39
C SER A 169 -0.10 0.97 20.05
N ILE A 170 -0.66 -0.11 19.49
CA ILE A 170 -1.43 -0.04 18.24
C ILE A 170 -2.72 0.77 18.43
N TRP A 171 -3.30 0.80 19.63
CA TRP A 171 -4.52 1.56 19.95
C TRP A 171 -4.27 3.03 20.25
N THR A 172 -3.06 3.37 20.65
CA THR A 172 -2.64 4.71 21.02
C THR A 172 -1.44 5.13 20.17
N PRO A 173 -1.60 5.20 18.83
CA PRO A 173 -0.54 5.61 17.92
C PRO A 173 -0.11 7.07 18.12
#